data_AF-A0A7S4VG17-F1
#
_entry.id   AF-A0A7S4VG17-F1
#
_cell.length_a   1.000
_cell.length_b   1.000
_cell.length_c   1.000
_cell.angle_alpha   90.00
_cell.angle_beta   90.00
_cell.angle_gamma   90.00
#
_symmetry.space_group_name_H-M   'P 1'
#
loop_
_entity.id
_entity.type
_entity.pdbx_description
1 polymer ?
#
loop_
_entity_poly.entity_id
_entity_poly.type
_entity_poly.pdbx_seq_one_letter_code
_entity_poly.pdbx_strand_id
1 'polypeptide(L)'
;SRPHQKTSHSSRFCMMPSPPRGPAAVFLLVALTAANTSAGPAAMAAAAVLVGGDREGEGHGEANGTCPAAAAAAAAAAASTSGAALLQTGRRVAKLEQGAAAAAEEREPAGYRYLGRGRCKPAAFLTEEGAKMANAERCAEKCTALPRCKFFSVHPRRCKFFDIDDCSSRKWFGNQVTYAKLTAPVREYVPGQPGARWTAEEASAVKEKLIAMFHKAWSTKFNAEGGIGAGTVLRLSFHDCLKYDDGTGGCDGCLNWNGVDVKRYNHVEAQKSDIPPPAEGDGGNNALGNAVRALEAIYTGALSPSMGYSLKATGKSRADLWAFAAIVAVEYTMEINNRVCATGRKPVKTRWSDPMGLGQCLYAQDEPGCLATPSRGFIFKTGRKDCVMDLSPSYKTSKREKHPSVHMNGPAVTQFMKEQFNFTGRETVAIMGAHTIGMYHPKMTGFKYVWTPRSEWSFNNEYYRNMVLDSRASWVFNNGECEKIGDAYGERPHERWVLKANLIDTSSGPIQWIKVSHARPDCKSASGERRFWSDAYTACCAPAGFASAVTKPDGGRPQGTDSLEEDDDEFRGCEKWKFMRGRDHAMLNTDAGL
;
A
#
# COMPACT_ATOMS: atom_id res chain seq x y z
N SER A 1 21.29 11.14 63.73
CA SER A 1 20.70 11.97 64.80
C SER A 1 20.35 13.33 64.22
N ARG A 2 19.07 13.73 64.37
CA ARG A 2 18.43 15.03 64.04
C ARG A 2 18.12 15.36 62.55
N PRO A 3 17.02 16.12 62.30
CA PRO A 3 15.90 15.61 61.48
C PRO A 3 15.44 16.53 60.33
N HIS A 4 14.64 15.97 59.41
CA HIS A 4 13.93 16.71 58.36
C HIS A 4 12.52 17.15 58.83
N GLN A 5 12.26 18.46 58.72
CA GLN A 5 10.94 19.08 58.86
C GLN A 5 10.03 18.72 57.67
N LYS A 6 8.80 18.32 57.97
CA LYS A 6 7.67 18.27 57.02
C LYS A 6 6.90 19.58 57.12
N THR A 7 6.76 20.28 56.01
CA THR A 7 5.74 21.33 55.83
C THR A 7 4.56 20.72 55.07
N SER A 8 3.37 20.83 55.67
CA SER A 8 2.11 20.50 55.03
C SER A 8 1.46 21.80 54.54
N HIS A 9 0.99 21.81 53.30
CA HIS A 9 0.08 22.83 52.79
C HIS A 9 -1.20 22.12 52.34
N SER A 10 -2.28 22.43 53.05
CA SER A 10 -3.64 21.98 52.75
C SER A 10 -4.24 22.97 51.74
N SER A 11 -4.58 22.50 50.56
CA SER A 11 -5.42 23.23 49.60
C SER A 11 -6.78 22.51 49.55
N ARG A 12 -7.80 23.14 50.16
CA ARG A 12 -9.20 22.71 50.06
C ARG A 12 -9.69 22.97 48.64
N PHE A 13 -10.14 21.93 47.94
CA PHE A 13 -10.90 22.07 46.70
C PHE A 13 -12.40 22.06 47.04
N CYS A 14 -13.10 23.13 46.65
CA CYS A 14 -14.56 23.21 46.69
C CYS A 14 -15.16 22.27 45.64
N MET A 15 -15.98 21.31 46.08
CA MET A 15 -16.87 20.54 45.21
C MET A 15 -18.03 21.43 44.76
N MET A 16 -18.24 21.53 43.44
CA MET A 16 -19.51 22.03 42.89
C MET A 16 -20.51 20.87 42.75
N PRO A 17 -21.82 21.11 42.94
CA PRO A 17 -22.84 20.08 42.88
C PRO A 17 -23.21 19.72 41.43
N SER A 18 -23.43 18.42 41.19
CA SER A 18 -23.95 17.86 39.94
C SER A 18 -25.38 18.34 39.65
N PRO A 19 -25.76 18.55 38.37
CA PRO A 19 -27.14 18.88 38.02
C PRO A 19 -28.06 17.64 38.09
N PRO A 20 -29.37 17.82 38.34
CA PRO A 20 -30.32 16.72 38.53
C PRO A 20 -30.67 16.01 37.22
N ARG A 21 -30.82 14.68 37.30
CA ARG A 21 -31.33 13.82 36.22
C ARG A 21 -32.85 14.03 36.08
N GLY A 22 -33.28 14.52 34.92
CA GLY A 22 -34.69 14.51 34.48
C GLY A 22 -35.09 13.18 33.83
N PRO A 23 -36.40 12.90 33.70
CA PRO A 23 -36.91 11.56 33.40
C PRO A 23 -36.78 11.20 31.92
N ALA A 24 -36.66 9.88 31.68
CA ALA A 24 -36.56 9.24 30.38
C ALA A 24 -37.74 9.58 29.45
N ALA A 25 -37.44 10.12 28.27
CA ALA A 25 -38.38 10.22 27.17
C ALA A 25 -38.37 8.89 26.40
N VAL A 26 -39.49 8.18 26.46
CA VAL A 26 -39.82 7.04 25.60
C VAL A 26 -40.02 7.58 24.19
N PHE A 27 -39.10 7.25 23.26
CA PHE A 27 -39.31 7.48 21.84
C PHE A 27 -39.89 6.24 21.18
N LEU A 28 -41.15 6.38 20.76
CA LEU A 28 -41.89 5.44 19.93
C LEU A 28 -41.24 5.39 18.54
N LEU A 29 -40.72 4.22 18.13
CA LEU A 29 -40.28 4.00 16.76
C LEU A 29 -41.51 3.81 15.87
N VAL A 30 -41.79 4.79 15.00
CA VAL A 30 -42.73 4.62 13.88
C VAL A 30 -41.99 3.87 12.76
N ALA A 31 -42.44 2.66 12.48
CA ALA A 31 -42.01 1.88 11.32
C ALA A 31 -42.59 2.51 10.04
N LEU A 32 -41.72 2.90 9.10
CA LEU A 32 -42.08 3.23 7.74
C LEU A 32 -41.81 2.01 6.85
N THR A 33 -42.88 1.28 6.56
CA THR A 33 -42.99 0.32 5.47
C THR A 33 -43.12 1.10 4.15
N ALA A 34 -42.25 0.81 3.18
CA ALA A 34 -42.46 1.18 1.80
C ALA A 34 -42.33 -0.08 0.94
N ALA A 35 -43.47 -0.76 0.77
CA ALA A 35 -43.71 -1.60 -0.38
C ALA A 35 -44.36 -0.72 -1.45
N ASN A 36 -43.82 -0.70 -2.67
CA ASN A 36 -44.69 -0.64 -3.83
C ASN A 36 -44.05 -1.26 -5.07
N THR A 37 -44.77 -2.25 -5.57
CA THR A 37 -44.64 -2.98 -6.82
C THR A 37 -45.09 -2.12 -8.00
N SER A 38 -44.46 -2.26 -9.17
CA SER A 38 -45.09 -2.88 -10.37
C SER A 38 -44.41 -2.52 -11.70
N ALA A 39 -44.35 -3.55 -12.55
CA ALA A 39 -44.42 -3.55 -14.01
C ALA A 39 -43.22 -3.05 -14.87
N GLY A 40 -42.55 -4.02 -15.51
CA GLY A 40 -41.97 -3.87 -16.86
C GLY A 40 -43.07 -3.94 -17.95
N PRO A 41 -42.74 -3.80 -19.25
CA PRO A 41 -42.21 -4.97 -19.99
C PRO A 41 -41.26 -4.67 -21.18
N ALA A 42 -40.81 -5.77 -21.82
CA ALA A 42 -40.25 -5.95 -23.18
C ALA A 42 -38.78 -5.51 -23.41
N ALA A 43 -37.82 -6.44 -23.51
CA ALA A 43 -37.53 -7.38 -24.61
C ALA A 43 -36.80 -6.75 -25.81
N MET A 44 -35.48 -6.97 -25.88
CA MET A 44 -34.79 -7.30 -27.13
C MET A 44 -33.79 -8.42 -26.85
N ALA A 45 -33.93 -9.49 -27.64
CA ALA A 45 -33.09 -10.67 -27.68
C ALA A 45 -32.24 -10.65 -28.96
N ALA A 46 -31.01 -11.14 -28.86
CA ALA A 46 -30.28 -11.99 -29.82
C ALA A 46 -28.84 -12.16 -29.26
N ALA A 47 -28.42 -13.29 -28.68
CA ALA A 47 -28.19 -14.62 -29.28
C ALA A 47 -27.15 -14.58 -30.41
N ALA A 48 -26.20 -15.50 -30.57
CA ALA A 48 -25.64 -16.60 -29.78
C ALA A 48 -24.45 -17.13 -30.60
N VAL A 49 -23.47 -17.76 -29.96
CA VAL A 49 -22.57 -18.73 -30.63
C VAL A 49 -22.58 -20.01 -29.79
N LEU A 50 -23.19 -21.06 -30.34
CA LEU A 50 -22.94 -22.48 -30.04
C LEU A 50 -22.01 -23.00 -31.16
N VAL A 51 -21.18 -24.03 -30.99
CA VAL A 51 -21.45 -25.50 -30.92
C VAL A 51 -20.06 -26.16 -30.66
N GLY A 52 -19.83 -27.33 -30.06
CA GLY A 52 -20.59 -28.53 -29.61
C GLY A 52 -19.53 -29.57 -29.12
N GLY A 53 -19.77 -30.84 -28.80
CA GLY A 53 -20.93 -31.74 -28.63
C GLY A 53 -20.74 -32.53 -27.32
N ASP A 54 -21.45 -33.60 -26.96
CA ASP A 54 -22.10 -34.67 -27.72
C ASP A 54 -23.11 -35.43 -26.80
N ARG A 55 -24.18 -35.97 -27.44
CA ARG A 55 -24.91 -37.26 -27.21
C ARG A 55 -25.45 -37.61 -25.79
N GLU A 56 -26.61 -38.21 -25.55
CA GLU A 56 -27.67 -39.05 -26.20
C GLU A 56 -28.91 -38.90 -25.27
N GLY A 57 -30.19 -39.15 -25.57
CA GLY A 57 -30.92 -39.76 -26.66
C GLY A 57 -32.43 -39.79 -26.31
N GLU A 58 -33.24 -40.17 -27.31
CA GLU A 58 -34.59 -40.76 -27.27
C GLU A 58 -35.82 -39.94 -26.79
N GLY A 59 -36.89 -39.96 -27.62
CA GLY A 59 -38.27 -39.78 -27.13
C GLY A 59 -39.28 -39.06 -28.02
N HIS A 60 -39.72 -39.72 -29.11
CA HIS A 60 -41.07 -39.76 -29.73
C HIS A 60 -42.04 -38.56 -29.84
N GLY A 61 -42.65 -38.45 -31.04
CA GLY A 61 -44.00 -37.93 -31.33
C GLY A 61 -44.04 -36.84 -32.41
N GLU A 62 -44.16 -37.16 -33.71
CA GLU A 62 -45.42 -37.22 -34.50
C GLU A 62 -46.37 -36.01 -34.26
N ALA A 63 -46.90 -35.25 -35.24
CA ALA A 63 -47.18 -35.51 -36.64
C ALA A 63 -47.47 -34.20 -37.45
N ASN A 64 -47.33 -34.34 -38.78
CA ASN A 64 -48.12 -33.76 -39.89
C ASN A 64 -48.23 -32.25 -40.15
N GLY A 65 -47.91 -31.88 -41.42
CA GLY A 65 -48.47 -30.67 -42.04
C GLY A 65 -47.71 -30.07 -43.24
N THR A 66 -47.58 -30.83 -44.33
CA THR A 66 -47.48 -30.44 -45.77
C THR A 66 -47.19 -28.97 -46.21
N CYS A 67 -46.14 -28.85 -47.03
CA CYS A 67 -45.82 -28.05 -48.26
C CYS A 67 -46.90 -27.14 -48.94
N PRO A 68 -46.56 -26.20 -49.89
CA PRO A 68 -45.39 -26.23 -50.81
C PRO A 68 -44.72 -24.89 -51.27
N ALA A 69 -43.59 -25.07 -51.99
CA ALA A 69 -43.09 -24.33 -53.19
C ALA A 69 -42.69 -22.84 -53.07
N ALA A 70 -41.69 -22.29 -53.77
CA ALA A 70 -40.62 -22.74 -54.67
C ALA A 70 -39.68 -21.52 -54.87
N ALA A 71 -38.36 -21.70 -54.96
CA ALA A 71 -37.50 -21.42 -56.14
C ALA A 71 -36.33 -20.52 -55.65
N ALA A 72 -35.07 -20.60 -56.06
CA ALA A 72 -34.37 -21.38 -57.08
C ALA A 72 -32.85 -21.40 -56.75
N ALA A 73 -32.16 -22.45 -57.25
CA ALA A 73 -30.80 -22.48 -57.81
C ALA A 73 -29.59 -21.94 -57.00
N ALA A 74 -28.43 -22.59 -56.92
CA ALA A 74 -27.90 -23.83 -57.44
C ALA A 74 -26.64 -24.18 -56.62
N ALA A 75 -26.43 -25.46 -56.37
CA ALA A 75 -25.29 -25.98 -55.63
C ALA A 75 -24.13 -26.37 -56.56
N ALA A 76 -22.93 -26.32 -55.98
CA ALA A 76 -21.84 -27.29 -56.09
C ALA A 76 -21.34 -27.74 -57.48
N ALA A 77 -20.02 -27.73 -57.66
CA ALA A 77 -19.23 -28.94 -57.45
C ALA A 77 -17.75 -28.71 -57.75
N ALA A 78 -16.93 -29.39 -56.97
CA ALA A 78 -15.49 -29.44 -57.07
C ALA A 78 -15.02 -30.46 -58.12
N ALA A 79 -13.77 -30.23 -58.52
CA ALA A 79 -12.73 -31.20 -58.83
C ALA A 79 -12.50 -31.67 -60.28
N SER A 80 -11.19 -31.68 -60.58
CA SER A 80 -10.48 -32.51 -61.55
C SER A 80 -10.48 -32.04 -63.01
N THR A 81 -9.39 -31.37 -63.42
CA THR A 81 -8.51 -31.93 -64.47
C THR A 81 -7.16 -31.19 -64.54
N SER A 82 -6.10 -31.99 -64.35
CA SER A 82 -4.81 -32.00 -65.07
C SER A 82 -3.97 -30.72 -65.21
N GLY A 83 -2.77 -30.82 -64.64
CA GLY A 83 -1.67 -29.90 -64.84
C GLY A 83 -1.19 -29.81 -66.29
N ALA A 84 -0.94 -28.57 -66.70
CA ALA A 84 -0.05 -28.15 -67.80
C ALA A 84 0.04 -26.61 -67.91
N ALA A 85 -0.58 -25.84 -67.01
CA ALA A 85 -0.50 -24.37 -66.98
C ALA A 85 0.37 -23.83 -65.83
N LEU A 86 1.22 -24.68 -65.25
CA LEU A 86 2.11 -24.37 -64.14
C LEU A 86 3.47 -23.91 -64.68
N LEU A 87 3.55 -22.76 -65.37
CA LEU A 87 4.83 -22.05 -65.63
C LEU A 87 4.72 -20.63 -66.21
N GLN A 88 3.52 -20.12 -66.55
CA GLN A 88 3.40 -18.76 -67.13
C GLN A 88 2.56 -17.76 -66.32
N THR A 89 1.82 -18.18 -65.29
CA THR A 89 1.07 -17.27 -64.39
C THR A 89 1.85 -16.88 -63.12
N GLY A 90 2.94 -17.58 -62.80
CA GLY A 90 3.85 -17.24 -61.68
C GLY A 90 4.62 -15.92 -61.86
N ARG A 91 4.63 -15.32 -63.06
CA ARG A 91 5.27 -14.01 -63.31
C ARG A 91 4.34 -12.80 -63.17
N ARG A 92 3.03 -12.98 -63.07
CA ARG A 92 2.07 -11.87 -62.85
C ARG A 92 1.59 -11.75 -61.41
N VAL A 93 1.63 -12.82 -60.61
CA VAL A 93 1.37 -12.74 -59.15
C VAL A 93 2.59 -12.22 -58.37
N ALA A 94 3.82 -12.49 -58.86
CA ALA A 94 5.04 -11.88 -58.31
C ALA A 94 5.15 -10.35 -58.53
N LYS A 95 4.27 -9.74 -59.34
CA LYS A 95 4.22 -8.29 -59.57
C LYS A 95 3.10 -7.59 -58.79
N LEU A 96 2.19 -8.35 -58.17
CA LEU A 96 1.18 -7.84 -57.23
C LEU A 96 1.59 -8.07 -55.77
N GLU A 97 2.43 -9.08 -55.48
CA GLU A 97 3.07 -9.22 -54.16
C GLU A 97 4.27 -8.28 -53.93
N GLN A 98 4.79 -7.63 -54.99
CA GLN A 98 5.74 -6.52 -54.85
C GLN A 98 5.06 -5.17 -54.53
N GLY A 99 3.71 -5.12 -54.51
CA GLY A 99 2.92 -3.98 -54.03
C GLY A 99 2.60 -4.02 -52.54
N ALA A 100 2.79 -5.16 -51.87
CA ALA A 100 2.45 -5.35 -50.45
C ALA A 100 3.61 -5.09 -49.47
N ALA A 101 4.80 -4.70 -49.97
CA ALA A 101 5.97 -4.35 -49.15
C ALA A 101 6.14 -2.83 -48.92
N ALA A 102 5.09 -2.03 -49.17
CA ALA A 102 5.14 -0.56 -49.13
C ALA A 102 4.33 0.10 -48.00
N ALA A 103 3.71 -0.69 -47.10
CA ALA A 103 3.01 -0.19 -45.93
C ALA A 103 3.47 -0.96 -44.68
N ALA A 104 4.75 -0.85 -44.35
CA ALA A 104 5.16 -1.04 -42.96
C ALA A 104 4.56 0.14 -42.19
N GLU A 105 3.55 -0.14 -41.37
CA GLU A 105 2.97 0.76 -40.39
C GLU A 105 4.04 1.65 -39.73
N GLU A 106 3.76 2.94 -39.71
CA GLU A 106 4.47 4.00 -38.98
C GLU A 106 4.30 3.85 -37.46
N ARG A 107 4.52 2.66 -36.90
CA ARG A 107 4.43 2.46 -35.45
C ARG A 107 5.69 2.97 -34.79
N GLU A 108 5.55 4.05 -34.02
CA GLU A 108 6.64 4.65 -33.25
C GLU A 108 7.09 3.71 -32.12
N PRO A 109 8.37 3.30 -32.08
CA PRO A 109 8.91 2.54 -30.95
C PRO A 109 8.90 3.37 -29.67
N ALA A 110 8.72 2.72 -28.53
CA ALA A 110 8.72 3.39 -27.22
C ALA A 110 10.00 4.23 -27.01
N GLY A 111 9.83 5.51 -26.67
CA GLY A 111 10.94 6.44 -26.48
C GLY A 111 11.50 7.06 -27.76
N TYR A 112 10.83 6.88 -28.91
CA TYR A 112 11.25 7.44 -30.20
C TYR A 112 10.08 8.04 -30.99
N ARG A 113 10.37 9.07 -31.80
CA ARG A 113 9.43 9.72 -32.72
C ARG A 113 9.83 9.49 -34.16
N TYR A 114 8.89 9.16 -35.03
CA TYR A 114 9.11 9.05 -36.47
C TYR A 114 9.45 10.41 -37.09
N LEU A 115 10.49 10.44 -37.92
CA LEU A 115 10.91 11.65 -38.65
C LEU A 115 10.62 11.59 -40.15
N GLY A 116 10.20 10.45 -40.70
CA GLY A 116 10.03 10.29 -42.14
C GLY A 116 11.08 9.40 -42.81
N ARG A 117 10.97 9.30 -44.14
CA ARG A 117 11.87 8.53 -44.99
C ARG A 117 13.23 9.22 -45.18
N GLY A 118 14.24 8.41 -45.48
CA GLY A 118 15.63 8.83 -45.70
C GLY A 118 16.48 8.75 -44.44
N ARG A 119 17.79 8.95 -44.59
CA ARG A 119 18.80 8.93 -43.51
C ARG A 119 19.23 10.34 -43.12
N CYS A 120 19.67 10.55 -41.88
CA CYS A 120 20.19 11.85 -41.43
C CYS A 120 21.44 12.31 -42.20
N LYS A 121 21.64 13.63 -42.29
CA LYS A 121 22.86 14.28 -42.79
C LYS A 121 23.58 15.04 -41.65
N PRO A 122 24.93 15.12 -41.67
CA PRO A 122 25.84 14.37 -42.54
C PRO A 122 25.70 12.86 -42.29
N ALA A 123 26.05 12.03 -43.28
CA ALA A 123 25.80 10.59 -43.22
C ALA A 123 26.74 9.83 -42.26
N ALA A 124 27.47 10.56 -41.40
CA ALA A 124 28.29 9.99 -40.34
C ALA A 124 27.37 9.39 -39.29
N PHE A 125 27.48 8.08 -39.10
CA PHE A 125 26.73 7.33 -38.10
C PHE A 125 27.73 6.81 -37.05
N LEU A 126 27.29 6.75 -35.79
CA LEU A 126 28.06 6.18 -34.67
C LEU A 126 28.52 4.77 -34.99
N THR A 127 27.55 3.95 -35.38
CA THR A 127 27.76 2.54 -35.73
C THR A 127 26.62 2.07 -36.64
N GLU A 128 26.90 1.00 -37.39
CA GLU A 128 25.93 0.32 -38.24
C GLU A 128 25.92 -1.16 -37.84
N GLU A 129 24.72 -1.72 -37.79
CA GLU A 129 24.58 -3.14 -37.51
C GLU A 129 23.75 -3.83 -38.58
N GLY A 130 24.35 -4.86 -39.19
CA GLY A 130 23.68 -5.73 -40.13
C GLY A 130 22.84 -6.77 -39.41
N ALA A 131 21.55 -6.86 -39.75
CA ALA A 131 20.68 -7.93 -39.29
C ALA A 131 19.70 -8.32 -40.40
N LYS A 132 19.58 -9.63 -40.67
CA LYS A 132 18.41 -10.14 -41.40
C LYS A 132 17.18 -9.80 -40.54
N MET A 133 16.24 -9.04 -41.10
CA MET A 133 15.02 -8.54 -40.41
C MET A 133 15.28 -7.43 -39.37
N ALA A 134 15.97 -6.35 -39.74
CA ALA A 134 15.98 -5.13 -38.95
C ALA A 134 14.57 -4.48 -38.97
N ASN A 135 14.01 -4.21 -37.79
CA ASN A 135 12.74 -3.50 -37.60
C ASN A 135 12.92 -2.32 -36.62
N ALA A 136 11.90 -1.46 -36.49
CA ALA A 136 12.00 -0.23 -35.71
C ALA A 136 12.22 -0.47 -34.21
N GLU A 137 11.56 -1.46 -33.61
CA GLU A 137 11.69 -1.81 -32.19
C GLU A 137 13.11 -2.29 -31.85
N ARG A 138 13.65 -3.21 -32.65
CA ARG A 138 14.99 -3.77 -32.41
C ARG A 138 16.09 -2.74 -32.64
N CYS A 139 15.92 -1.85 -33.61
CA CYS A 139 16.83 -0.72 -33.77
C CYS A 139 16.69 0.26 -32.58
N ALA A 140 15.49 0.52 -32.08
CA ALA A 140 15.26 1.40 -30.93
C ALA A 140 15.95 0.88 -29.66
N GLU A 141 15.81 -0.40 -29.33
CA GLU A 141 16.49 -1.03 -28.17
C GLU A 141 18.01 -0.81 -28.20
N LYS A 142 18.60 -0.94 -29.39
CA LYS A 142 20.04 -0.77 -29.58
C LYS A 142 20.48 0.67 -29.54
N CYS A 143 19.71 1.57 -30.14
CA CYS A 143 19.94 3.00 -29.99
C CYS A 143 19.83 3.41 -28.50
N THR A 144 18.92 2.80 -27.75
CA THR A 144 18.82 3.05 -26.30
C THR A 144 20.03 2.54 -25.54
N ALA A 145 20.57 1.38 -25.90
CA ALA A 145 21.79 0.83 -25.32
C ALA A 145 23.07 1.61 -25.67
N LEU A 146 23.03 2.47 -26.70
CA LEU A 146 24.14 3.32 -27.12
C LEU A 146 24.02 4.71 -26.46
N PRO A 147 24.89 5.10 -25.52
CA PRO A 147 24.75 6.35 -24.75
C PRO A 147 24.68 7.61 -25.62
N ARG A 148 25.35 7.59 -26.77
CA ARG A 148 25.44 8.73 -27.70
C ARG A 148 24.37 8.72 -28.79
N CYS A 149 23.54 7.68 -28.89
CA CYS A 149 22.58 7.59 -29.98
C CYS A 149 21.38 8.52 -29.76
N LYS A 150 21.25 9.51 -30.65
CA LYS A 150 20.16 10.49 -30.69
C LYS A 150 19.13 10.19 -31.77
N PHE A 151 19.57 9.56 -32.86
CA PHE A 151 18.69 9.15 -33.95
C PHE A 151 19.06 7.74 -34.42
N PHE A 152 18.12 7.02 -35.00
CA PHE A 152 18.43 5.81 -35.77
C PHE A 152 17.61 5.74 -37.05
N SER A 153 18.18 5.06 -38.05
CA SER A 153 17.50 4.76 -39.29
C SER A 153 17.39 3.26 -39.51
N VAL A 154 16.20 2.80 -39.89
CA VAL A 154 15.90 1.41 -40.21
C VAL A 154 15.96 1.23 -41.72
N HIS A 155 16.73 0.24 -42.16
CA HIS A 155 16.71 -0.28 -43.53
C HIS A 155 16.38 -1.78 -43.43
N PRO A 156 15.73 -2.41 -44.44
CA PRO A 156 15.34 -3.83 -44.39
C PRO A 156 16.41 -4.89 -44.02
N ARG A 157 17.70 -4.50 -43.96
CA ARG A 157 18.82 -5.39 -43.65
C ARG A 157 19.78 -4.84 -42.58
N ARG A 158 19.52 -3.65 -42.02
CA ARG A 158 20.45 -2.96 -41.12
C ARG A 158 19.83 -1.80 -40.36
N CYS A 159 20.37 -1.55 -39.17
CA CYS A 159 20.14 -0.34 -38.39
C CYS A 159 21.36 0.59 -38.53
N LYS A 160 21.14 1.90 -38.64
CA LYS A 160 22.20 2.91 -38.52
C LYS A 160 21.88 3.83 -37.35
N PHE A 161 22.88 4.16 -36.54
CA PHE A 161 22.72 4.94 -35.31
C PHE A 161 23.50 6.25 -35.42
N PHE A 162 22.95 7.37 -34.96
CA PHE A 162 23.55 8.69 -35.17
C PHE A 162 23.66 9.46 -33.84
N ASP A 163 24.79 10.14 -33.65
CA ASP A 163 25.02 11.16 -32.63
C ASP A 163 25.23 12.50 -33.33
N ILE A 164 24.16 13.00 -33.91
CA ILE A 164 24.12 14.35 -34.49
C ILE A 164 23.10 15.15 -33.70
N ASP A 165 23.18 16.47 -33.74
CA ASP A 165 22.24 17.31 -32.99
C ASP A 165 20.95 17.60 -33.77
N ASP A 166 21.02 17.61 -35.10
CA ASP A 166 19.88 17.89 -35.97
C ASP A 166 19.78 16.89 -37.13
N CYS A 167 18.63 16.22 -37.23
CA CYS A 167 18.28 15.34 -38.34
C CYS A 167 17.14 15.91 -39.19
N SER A 168 16.92 17.23 -39.20
CA SER A 168 15.95 17.92 -40.06
C SER A 168 16.18 17.63 -41.54
N SER A 169 17.45 17.62 -41.96
CA SER A 169 17.86 17.31 -43.33
C SER A 169 18.14 15.82 -43.52
N ARG A 170 17.30 15.16 -44.33
CA ARG A 170 17.41 13.73 -44.62
C ARG A 170 17.75 13.48 -46.09
N LYS A 171 18.71 12.59 -46.37
CA LYS A 171 19.00 12.11 -47.73
C LYS A 171 18.11 10.92 -48.02
N TRP A 172 17.31 11.01 -49.07
CA TRP A 172 16.50 9.88 -49.53
C TRP A 172 17.40 8.70 -49.93
N PHE A 173 17.06 7.51 -49.44
CA PHE A 173 17.84 6.30 -49.68
C PHE A 173 16.94 5.06 -49.61
N GLY A 174 16.15 4.83 -50.67
CA GLY A 174 15.25 3.67 -50.77
C GLY A 174 14.21 3.59 -49.64
N ASN A 175 13.99 2.39 -49.10
CA ASN A 175 13.01 2.10 -48.03
C ASN A 175 13.52 2.43 -46.62
N GLN A 176 14.47 3.35 -46.49
CA GLN A 176 15.01 3.73 -45.20
C GLN A 176 14.08 4.71 -44.49
N VAL A 177 13.81 4.49 -43.21
CA VAL A 177 13.03 5.39 -42.33
C VAL A 177 13.85 5.78 -41.12
N THR A 178 13.63 6.99 -40.59
CA THR A 178 14.39 7.52 -39.46
C THR A 178 13.50 7.89 -38.29
N TYR A 179 14.02 7.63 -37.09
CA TYR A 179 13.41 7.95 -35.81
C TYR A 179 14.36 8.82 -34.98
N ALA A 180 13.79 9.77 -34.26
CA ALA A 180 14.48 10.55 -33.24
C ALA A 180 14.23 9.92 -31.88
N LYS A 181 15.26 9.81 -31.05
CA LYS A 181 15.05 9.55 -29.63
C LYS A 181 14.21 10.69 -29.09
N LEU A 182 13.13 10.37 -28.38
CA LEU A 182 12.34 11.35 -27.65
C LEU A 182 13.24 11.91 -26.56
N THR A 183 13.97 12.96 -26.89
CA THR A 183 14.49 13.89 -25.90
C THR A 183 13.25 14.67 -25.45
N ALA A 184 12.68 14.31 -24.30
CA ALA A 184 11.84 15.28 -23.59
C ALA A 184 12.61 16.62 -23.56
N PRO A 185 11.94 17.78 -23.57
CA PRO A 185 12.65 19.03 -23.28
C PRO A 185 13.39 18.82 -21.96
N VAL A 186 14.73 18.74 -22.05
CA VAL A 186 15.62 18.55 -20.91
C VAL A 186 15.65 19.89 -20.21
N ARG A 187 14.58 20.19 -19.47
CA ARG A 187 14.64 21.23 -18.48
C ARG A 187 14.72 20.51 -17.16
N GLU A 188 15.95 20.30 -16.73
CA GLU A 188 16.20 19.82 -15.39
C GLU A 188 15.38 20.67 -14.40
N TYR A 189 14.75 19.99 -13.46
CA TYR A 189 13.90 20.65 -12.50
C TYR A 189 14.66 21.70 -11.70
N VAL A 190 14.01 22.86 -11.50
CA VAL A 190 14.54 23.98 -10.71
C VAL A 190 13.66 24.14 -9.45
N PRO A 191 14.23 24.03 -8.23
CA PRO A 191 13.49 24.21 -6.99
C PRO A 191 12.70 25.53 -6.94
N GLY A 192 11.53 25.50 -6.31
CA GLY A 192 10.57 26.62 -6.28
C GLY A 192 9.69 26.76 -7.52
N GLN A 193 9.99 26.06 -8.62
CA GLN A 193 9.12 26.04 -9.81
C GLN A 193 8.10 24.88 -9.75
N PRO A 194 6.92 25.00 -10.38
CA PRO A 194 6.00 23.88 -10.49
C PRO A 194 6.64 22.69 -11.19
N GLY A 195 6.46 21.49 -10.64
CA GLY A 195 6.84 20.24 -11.32
C GLY A 195 6.12 20.06 -12.66
N ALA A 196 6.83 19.50 -13.63
CA ALA A 196 6.26 19.13 -14.92
C ALA A 196 5.21 18.02 -14.78
N ARG A 197 4.32 17.90 -15.77
CA ARG A 197 3.38 16.78 -15.84
C ARG A 197 4.11 15.45 -16.00
N TRP A 198 3.56 14.42 -15.37
CA TRP A 198 4.03 13.04 -15.48
C TRP A 198 3.25 12.32 -16.58
N THR A 199 3.91 11.47 -17.35
CA THR A 199 3.24 10.52 -18.24
C THR A 199 2.82 9.27 -17.48
N ALA A 200 1.93 8.46 -18.08
CA ALA A 200 1.51 7.19 -17.50
C ALA A 200 2.69 6.20 -17.39
N GLU A 201 3.60 6.22 -18.36
CA GLU A 201 4.80 5.38 -18.41
C GLU A 201 5.78 5.77 -17.28
N GLU A 202 6.00 7.07 -17.06
CA GLU A 202 6.84 7.57 -15.97
C GLU A 202 6.26 7.15 -14.61
N ALA A 203 4.95 7.34 -14.40
CA ALA A 203 4.26 6.93 -13.18
C ALA A 203 4.34 5.41 -12.96
N SER A 204 4.19 4.60 -14.01
CA SER A 204 4.30 3.14 -13.94
C SER A 204 5.71 2.71 -13.54
N ALA A 205 6.75 3.27 -14.16
CA ALA A 205 8.14 2.94 -13.85
C ALA A 205 8.52 3.32 -12.41
N VAL A 206 8.01 4.44 -11.91
CA VAL A 206 8.19 4.83 -10.50
C VAL A 206 7.44 3.88 -9.57
N LYS A 207 6.19 3.52 -9.90
CA LYS A 207 5.39 2.57 -9.11
C LYS A 207 6.10 1.21 -8.99
N GLU A 208 6.69 0.70 -10.06
CA GLU A 208 7.48 -0.54 -10.04
C GLU A 208 8.68 -0.45 -9.09
N LYS A 209 9.44 0.64 -9.12
CA LYS A 209 10.57 0.86 -8.21
C LYS A 209 10.12 0.93 -6.74
N LEU A 210 9.00 1.61 -6.48
CA LEU A 210 8.43 1.72 -5.13
C LEU A 210 7.97 0.37 -4.60
N ILE A 211 7.24 -0.41 -5.41
CA ILE A 211 6.80 -1.76 -5.02
C ILE A 211 8.01 -2.67 -4.75
N ALA A 212 9.04 -2.63 -5.61
CA ALA A 212 10.27 -3.38 -5.38
C ALA A 212 10.97 -2.98 -4.07
N MET A 213 10.97 -1.69 -3.74
CA MET A 213 11.50 -1.17 -2.48
C MET A 213 10.69 -1.68 -1.27
N PHE A 214 9.36 -1.65 -1.34
CA PHE A 214 8.48 -2.14 -0.28
C PHE A 214 8.62 -3.66 -0.07
N HIS A 215 8.67 -4.43 -1.16
CA HIS A 215 8.95 -5.87 -1.13
C HIS A 215 10.28 -6.17 -0.45
N LYS A 216 11.34 -5.42 -0.79
CA LYS A 216 12.66 -5.61 -0.18
C LYS A 216 12.65 -5.32 1.31
N ALA A 217 11.90 -4.30 1.75
CA ALA A 217 11.78 -3.98 3.17
C ALA A 217 11.13 -5.14 3.95
N TRP A 218 10.05 -5.73 3.40
CA TRP A 218 9.48 -6.97 3.94
C TRP A 218 10.51 -8.11 3.93
N SER A 219 11.29 -8.21 2.86
CA SER A 219 12.38 -9.18 2.72
C SER A 219 13.69 -8.75 3.41
N THR A 220 13.65 -7.87 4.41
CA THR A 220 14.72 -7.67 5.40
C THR A 220 14.09 -7.80 6.79
N LYS A 221 14.78 -8.36 7.80
CA LYS A 221 14.13 -8.80 9.07
C LYS A 221 13.18 -7.71 9.59
N PHE A 222 11.97 -8.09 10.05
CA PHE A 222 11.09 -7.19 10.82
C PHE A 222 11.95 -6.55 11.93
N ASN A 223 12.05 -5.22 11.97
CA ASN A 223 12.97 -4.42 12.82
C ASN A 223 14.41 -4.21 12.34
N ALA A 224 14.77 -4.53 11.09
CA ALA A 224 16.05 -4.07 10.55
C ALA A 224 16.01 -2.53 10.47
N GLU A 225 16.76 -1.88 11.35
CA GLU A 225 16.99 -0.44 11.32
C GLU A 225 17.45 -0.06 9.91
N GLY A 226 16.55 0.55 9.12
CA GLY A 226 16.82 0.94 7.74
C GLY A 226 15.94 0.31 6.65
N GLY A 227 15.02 -0.60 6.98
CA GLY A 227 14.00 -1.06 6.04
C GLY A 227 13.03 0.07 5.63
N ILE A 228 12.83 0.29 4.33
CA ILE A 228 11.97 1.35 3.78
C ILE A 228 10.66 0.74 3.32
N GLY A 229 9.75 0.51 4.26
CA GLY A 229 8.43 -0.06 3.99
C GLY A 229 7.41 0.98 3.51
N ALA A 230 6.24 0.49 3.07
CA ALA A 230 5.12 1.34 2.66
C ALA A 230 4.68 2.31 3.78
N GLY A 231 4.60 1.84 5.02
CA GLY A 231 4.29 2.70 6.18
C GLY A 231 5.31 3.81 6.42
N THR A 232 6.60 3.55 6.19
CA THR A 232 7.65 4.58 6.32
C THR A 232 7.49 5.68 5.26
N VAL A 233 7.18 5.30 4.01
CA VAL A 233 6.95 6.26 2.92
C VAL A 233 5.65 7.03 3.13
N LEU A 234 4.58 6.35 3.57
CA LEU A 234 3.32 7.02 3.91
C LEU A 234 3.53 8.06 5.02
N ARG A 235 4.28 7.73 6.07
CA ARG A 235 4.68 8.68 7.12
C ARG A 235 5.47 9.85 6.55
N LEU A 236 6.51 9.59 5.75
CA LEU A 236 7.33 10.65 5.15
C LEU A 236 6.46 11.65 4.37
N SER A 237 5.59 11.14 3.51
CA SER A 237 4.75 12.00 2.66
C SER A 237 3.72 12.80 3.47
N PHE A 238 3.25 12.31 4.61
CA PHE A 238 2.42 13.10 5.52
C PHE A 238 3.24 14.18 6.24
N HIS A 239 4.44 13.84 6.70
CA HIS A 239 5.33 14.76 7.42
C HIS A 239 5.82 15.92 6.53
N ASP A 240 6.08 15.67 5.24
CA ASP A 240 6.39 16.71 4.23
C ASP A 240 5.28 17.77 4.11
N CYS A 241 4.05 17.43 4.49
CA CYS A 241 2.91 18.34 4.42
C CYS A 241 2.77 19.29 5.61
N LEU A 242 3.66 19.22 6.61
CA LEU A 242 3.69 20.17 7.70
C LEU A 242 4.10 21.56 7.20
N LYS A 243 3.47 22.60 7.75
CA LYS A 243 3.90 23.98 7.49
C LYS A 243 5.08 24.33 8.38
N TYR A 244 5.93 25.22 7.90
CA TYR A 244 6.96 25.84 8.70
C TYR A 244 6.36 26.88 9.67
N ASP A 245 7.17 27.34 10.62
CA ASP A 245 6.78 28.36 11.60
C ASP A 245 6.28 29.66 10.94
N ASP A 246 6.90 30.04 9.81
CA ASP A 246 6.55 31.20 8.99
C ASP A 246 5.27 31.01 8.15
N GLY A 247 4.63 29.84 8.22
CA GLY A 247 3.42 29.50 7.47
C GLY A 247 3.66 29.07 6.02
N THR A 248 4.91 29.07 5.55
CA THR A 248 5.29 28.49 4.25
C THR A 248 5.43 26.96 4.33
N GLY A 249 5.82 26.31 3.24
CA GLY A 249 5.95 24.85 3.16
C GLY A 249 4.66 24.16 2.75
N GLY A 250 4.44 22.95 3.24
CA GLY A 250 3.23 22.17 2.95
C GLY A 250 3.34 21.33 1.67
N CYS A 251 3.94 20.15 1.80
CA CYS A 251 4.13 19.13 0.78
C CYS A 251 5.11 19.60 -0.29
N ASP A 252 6.27 20.11 0.14
CA ASP A 252 7.24 20.82 -0.68
C ASP A 252 8.53 20.02 -0.91
N GLY A 253 8.50 18.69 -0.75
CA GLY A 253 9.61 17.81 -1.08
C GLY A 253 10.87 18.08 -0.26
N CYS A 254 10.70 18.60 0.95
CA CYS A 254 11.77 19.00 1.84
C CYS A 254 11.42 18.63 3.28
N LEU A 255 12.45 18.45 4.09
CA LEU A 255 12.27 18.06 5.48
C LEU A 255 13.21 18.88 6.36
N ASN A 256 12.68 19.39 7.47
CA ASN A 256 13.53 19.89 8.55
C ASN A 256 14.44 18.74 9.01
N TRP A 257 15.75 18.94 8.89
CA TRP A 257 16.72 17.87 9.15
C TRP A 257 17.15 17.75 10.61
N ASN A 258 16.59 18.56 11.52
CA ASN A 258 16.87 18.43 12.94
C ASN A 258 16.37 17.06 13.44
N GLY A 259 17.20 16.33 14.18
CA GLY A 259 16.84 15.02 14.75
C GLY A 259 16.71 13.84 13.76
N VAL A 260 16.55 14.08 12.46
CA VAL A 260 16.19 13.04 11.45
C VAL A 260 17.05 11.76 11.51
N ASP A 261 18.37 11.91 11.63
CA ASP A 261 19.33 10.80 11.63
C ASP A 261 19.80 10.40 13.05
N VAL A 262 19.13 10.88 14.10
CA VAL A 262 19.50 10.62 15.48
C VAL A 262 18.80 9.35 16.00
N LYS A 263 19.59 8.38 16.47
CA LYS A 263 19.08 7.27 17.28
C LYS A 263 19.01 7.73 18.72
N ARG A 264 17.80 7.88 19.26
CA ARG A 264 17.61 8.48 20.58
C ARG A 264 17.83 7.50 21.73
N TYR A 265 17.41 6.25 21.55
CA TYR A 265 17.43 5.26 22.62
C TYR A 265 18.30 4.06 22.22
N ASN A 266 19.50 3.97 22.80
CA ASN A 266 20.39 2.83 22.64
C ASN A 266 20.21 1.86 23.82
N HIS A 267 20.01 0.56 23.55
CA HIS A 267 19.74 -0.44 24.60
C HIS A 267 20.98 -0.88 25.38
N VAL A 268 22.19 -0.52 24.93
CA VAL A 268 23.43 -1.15 25.40
C VAL A 268 24.19 -0.32 26.44
N GLU A 269 24.00 1.01 26.50
CA GLU A 269 24.88 1.88 27.30
C GLU A 269 24.17 2.85 28.26
N ALA A 270 22.87 3.10 28.10
CA ALA A 270 22.16 4.01 28.99
C ALA A 270 21.50 3.23 30.13
N GLN A 271 21.83 3.58 31.38
CA GLN A 271 20.85 3.39 32.45
C GLN A 271 19.59 4.13 32.00
N LYS A 272 18.46 3.42 31.90
CA LYS A 272 17.20 3.91 31.29
C LYS A 272 16.68 5.21 31.92
N SER A 273 17.26 5.61 33.06
CA SER A 273 16.97 6.80 33.85
C SER A 273 17.73 8.07 33.44
N ASP A 274 18.75 8.01 32.56
CA ASP A 274 19.67 9.15 32.36
C ASP A 274 19.48 9.87 31.02
N ILE A 275 18.59 9.36 30.16
CA ILE A 275 18.28 9.99 28.87
C ILE A 275 17.27 11.11 29.14
N PRO A 276 17.55 12.38 28.79
CA PRO A 276 16.55 13.44 28.93
C PRO A 276 15.37 13.22 27.98
N PRO A 277 14.17 13.72 28.31
CA PRO A 277 13.04 13.65 27.40
C PRO A 277 13.37 14.41 26.10
N PRO A 278 12.62 14.12 25.03
CA PRO A 278 12.73 14.88 23.80
C PRO A 278 12.69 16.38 24.00
N ALA A 279 13.69 17.11 23.49
CA ALA A 279 13.63 18.57 23.45
C ALA A 279 12.47 19.01 22.55
N GLU A 280 11.74 20.05 22.97
CA GLU A 280 10.72 20.66 22.13
C GLU A 280 11.35 21.14 20.81
N GLY A 281 10.74 20.78 19.68
CA GLY A 281 11.23 21.16 18.36
C GLY A 281 12.37 20.28 17.82
N ASP A 282 12.53 19.04 18.30
CA ASP A 282 13.46 18.05 17.76
C ASP A 282 13.17 17.59 16.31
N GLY A 283 12.19 18.21 15.66
CA GLY A 283 11.89 18.04 14.25
C GLY A 283 10.98 16.87 13.92
N GLY A 284 10.55 16.02 14.87
CA GLY A 284 9.52 14.96 14.68
C GLY A 284 9.76 13.94 13.55
N ASN A 285 10.87 14.05 12.84
CA ASN A 285 11.17 13.40 11.57
C ASN A 285 12.23 12.29 11.72
N ASN A 286 12.52 11.90 12.97
CA ASN A 286 13.47 10.85 13.29
C ASN A 286 13.19 9.58 12.48
N ALA A 287 14.25 8.96 11.98
CA ALA A 287 14.25 7.75 11.15
C ALA A 287 13.66 7.88 9.74
N LEU A 288 13.32 9.09 9.26
CA LEU A 288 12.90 9.30 7.87
C LEU A 288 14.08 9.47 6.89
N GLY A 289 15.30 9.68 7.38
CA GLY A 289 16.45 9.99 6.53
C GLY A 289 16.77 8.95 5.46
N ASN A 290 16.62 7.66 5.77
CA ASN A 290 16.80 6.58 4.79
C ASN A 290 15.71 6.58 3.70
N ALA A 291 14.46 6.85 4.08
CA ALA A 291 13.35 6.95 3.12
C ALA A 291 13.56 8.12 2.16
N VAL A 292 13.95 9.29 2.68
CA VAL A 292 14.29 10.47 1.87
C VAL A 292 15.41 10.15 0.89
N ARG A 293 16.51 9.54 1.34
CA ARG A 293 17.64 9.18 0.45
C ARG A 293 17.25 8.17 -0.63
N ALA A 294 16.37 7.21 -0.33
CA ALA A 294 15.93 6.23 -1.32
C ALA A 294 14.98 6.85 -2.36
N LEU A 295 14.06 7.71 -1.93
CA LEU A 295 13.22 8.48 -2.87
C LEU A 295 14.08 9.43 -3.70
N GLU A 296 15.13 10.04 -3.14
CA GLU A 296 16.09 10.85 -3.91
C GLU A 296 16.81 10.02 -4.97
N ALA A 297 17.18 8.77 -4.67
CA ALA A 297 17.78 7.87 -5.65
C ALA A 297 16.81 7.52 -6.80
N ILE A 298 15.50 7.40 -6.52
CA ILE A 298 14.47 7.24 -7.56
C ILE A 298 14.31 8.54 -8.37
N TYR A 299 14.33 9.69 -7.69
CA TYR A 299 14.14 11.01 -8.28
C TYR A 299 15.24 11.40 -9.27
N THR A 300 16.49 11.10 -8.90
CA THR A 300 17.69 11.50 -9.66
C THR A 300 18.20 10.40 -10.58
N GLY A 301 17.88 9.14 -10.32
CA GLY A 301 18.27 7.99 -11.13
C GLY A 301 17.37 7.73 -12.33
N ALA A 302 17.85 6.92 -13.29
CA ALA A 302 17.06 6.56 -14.47
C ALA A 302 15.78 5.79 -14.09
N LEU A 303 14.66 6.19 -14.69
CA LEU A 303 13.33 5.60 -14.45
C LEU A 303 13.26 4.14 -14.90
N SER A 304 13.89 3.79 -16.00
CA SER A 304 14.06 2.41 -16.44
C SER A 304 15.28 2.31 -17.36
N PRO A 305 15.79 1.09 -17.61
CA PRO A 305 16.82 0.88 -18.64
C PRO A 305 16.39 1.39 -20.02
N SER A 306 15.11 1.33 -20.35
CA SER A 306 14.56 1.74 -21.65
C SER A 306 14.36 3.26 -21.78
N MET A 307 14.04 3.97 -20.70
CA MET A 307 13.85 5.43 -20.73
C MET A 307 15.19 6.19 -20.67
N GLY A 308 16.11 5.76 -19.81
CA GLY A 308 17.44 6.35 -19.70
C GLY A 308 17.53 7.76 -19.12
N TYR A 309 16.43 8.33 -18.60
CA TYR A 309 16.39 9.63 -17.92
C TYR A 309 15.71 9.53 -16.55
N SER A 310 15.89 10.55 -15.70
CA SER A 310 15.29 10.66 -14.36
C SER A 310 14.11 11.63 -14.32
N LEU A 311 13.34 11.61 -13.21
CA LEU A 311 12.28 12.59 -12.95
C LEU A 311 12.85 14.01 -12.92
N LYS A 312 13.96 14.20 -12.21
CA LYS A 312 14.64 15.50 -12.12
C LYS A 312 15.04 16.02 -13.51
N ALA A 313 15.64 15.15 -14.35
CA ALA A 313 16.11 15.52 -15.68
C ALA A 313 14.99 15.95 -16.64
N THR A 314 13.74 15.56 -16.35
CA THR A 314 12.56 15.85 -17.15
C THR A 314 11.65 16.90 -16.51
N GLY A 315 12.14 17.61 -15.49
CA GLY A 315 11.47 18.77 -14.90
C GLY A 315 10.40 18.42 -13.88
N LYS A 316 10.31 17.17 -13.40
CA LYS A 316 9.36 16.79 -12.34
C LYS A 316 9.95 17.18 -11.00
N SER A 317 9.10 17.53 -10.04
CA SER A 317 9.52 17.89 -8.69
C SER A 317 9.61 16.67 -7.77
N ARG A 318 10.42 16.77 -6.71
CA ARG A 318 10.48 15.75 -5.67
C ARG A 318 9.19 15.67 -4.87
N ALA A 319 8.56 16.82 -4.62
CA ALA A 319 7.28 16.92 -3.95
C ALA A 319 6.19 16.08 -4.66
N ASP A 320 6.17 16.08 -6.00
CA ASP A 320 5.26 15.22 -6.76
C ASP A 320 5.58 13.73 -6.56
N LEU A 321 6.87 13.35 -6.52
CA LEU A 321 7.27 11.98 -6.23
C LEU A 321 6.82 11.53 -4.84
N TRP A 322 6.99 12.35 -3.81
CA TRP A 322 6.60 11.97 -2.43
C TRP A 322 5.09 11.82 -2.30
N ALA A 323 4.31 12.69 -2.93
CA ALA A 323 2.86 12.54 -2.97
C ALA A 323 2.41 11.29 -3.76
N PHE A 324 3.06 11.00 -4.89
CA PHE A 324 2.79 9.77 -5.64
C PHE A 324 3.14 8.52 -4.83
N ALA A 325 4.27 8.55 -4.12
CA ALA A 325 4.73 7.42 -3.31
C ALA A 325 3.77 7.08 -2.16
N ALA A 326 3.08 8.08 -1.57
CA ALA A 326 2.03 7.85 -0.58
C ALA A 326 0.84 7.08 -1.16
N ILE A 327 0.39 7.47 -2.37
CA ILE A 327 -0.70 6.79 -3.07
C ILE A 327 -0.32 5.32 -3.31
N VAL A 328 0.89 5.09 -3.85
CA VAL A 328 1.38 3.74 -4.11
C VAL A 328 1.51 2.91 -2.83
N ALA A 329 1.93 3.51 -1.71
CA ALA A 329 2.03 2.82 -0.42
C ALA A 329 0.66 2.32 0.08
N VAL A 330 -0.39 3.14 -0.04
CA VAL A 330 -1.76 2.75 0.34
C VAL A 330 -2.31 1.70 -0.62
N GLU A 331 -2.17 1.90 -1.94
CA GLU A 331 -2.61 0.91 -2.93
C GLU A 331 -1.93 -0.45 -2.73
N TYR A 332 -0.62 -0.44 -2.47
CA TYR A 332 0.17 -1.64 -2.21
C TYR A 332 -0.33 -2.40 -0.97
N THR A 333 -0.53 -1.72 0.16
CA THR A 333 -0.98 -2.34 1.41
C THR A 333 -2.45 -2.80 1.36
N MET A 334 -3.28 -2.12 0.57
CA MET A 334 -4.64 -2.55 0.26
C MET A 334 -4.67 -3.81 -0.61
N GLU A 335 -3.79 -3.89 -1.61
CA GLU A 335 -3.64 -5.09 -2.44
C GLU A 335 -3.16 -6.29 -1.60
N ILE A 336 -2.19 -6.08 -0.71
CA ILE A 336 -1.75 -7.10 0.24
C ILE A 336 -2.91 -7.57 1.12
N ASN A 337 -3.64 -6.65 1.77
CA ASN A 337 -4.83 -6.99 2.59
C ASN A 337 -5.82 -7.87 1.80
N ASN A 338 -6.21 -7.42 0.61
CA ASN A 338 -7.23 -8.10 -0.19
C ASN A 338 -6.77 -9.48 -0.69
N ARG A 339 -5.48 -9.66 -0.96
CA ARG A 339 -4.90 -10.97 -1.28
C ARG A 339 -4.96 -11.92 -0.08
N VAL A 340 -4.70 -11.43 1.15
CA VAL A 340 -4.83 -12.25 2.37
C VAL A 340 -6.28 -12.64 2.62
N CYS A 341 -7.22 -11.70 2.44
CA CYS A 341 -8.65 -11.98 2.51
C CYS A 341 -9.10 -13.03 1.50
N ALA A 342 -8.63 -12.97 0.25
CA ALA A 342 -9.02 -13.90 -0.81
C ALA A 342 -8.42 -15.30 -0.66
N THR A 343 -7.22 -15.40 -0.07
CA THR A 343 -6.45 -16.67 -0.04
C THR A 343 -6.48 -17.39 1.31
N GLY A 344 -6.93 -16.74 2.38
CA GLY A 344 -6.83 -17.30 3.73
C GLY A 344 -5.38 -17.52 4.20
N ARG A 345 -4.40 -16.90 3.53
CA ARG A 345 -2.99 -17.22 3.73
C ARG A 345 -2.50 -16.79 5.11
N LYS A 346 -1.91 -17.74 5.84
CA LYS A 346 -1.36 -17.53 7.17
C LYS A 346 0.14 -17.17 7.12
N PRO A 347 0.70 -16.51 8.15
CA PRO A 347 2.13 -16.35 8.36
C PRO A 347 2.84 -17.68 8.24
N VAL A 348 3.84 -17.73 7.38
CA VAL A 348 4.73 -18.88 7.23
C VAL A 348 5.95 -18.73 8.12
N LYS A 349 6.50 -19.85 8.58
CA LYS A 349 7.60 -19.87 9.57
C LYS A 349 8.90 -19.23 9.06
N THR A 350 9.14 -19.18 7.74
CA THR A 350 10.36 -18.59 7.18
C THR A 350 10.03 -17.47 6.19
N ARG A 351 10.77 -16.37 6.30
CA ARG A 351 10.61 -15.18 5.46
C ARG A 351 10.89 -15.41 3.97
N TRP A 352 11.57 -16.50 3.64
CA TRP A 352 11.81 -16.95 2.26
C TRP A 352 10.57 -17.56 1.61
N SER A 353 9.67 -18.13 2.42
CA SER A 353 8.43 -18.77 1.95
C SER A 353 7.25 -17.79 1.82
N ASP A 354 7.42 -16.54 2.22
CA ASP A 354 6.47 -15.45 1.98
C ASP A 354 7.22 -14.16 1.59
N PRO A 355 7.69 -14.09 0.35
CA PRO A 355 8.44 -12.93 -0.14
C PRO A 355 7.57 -11.66 -0.29
N MET A 356 6.24 -11.79 -0.26
CA MET A 356 5.30 -10.68 -0.46
C MET A 356 4.62 -10.18 0.82
N GLY A 357 4.76 -10.88 1.95
CA GLY A 357 4.09 -10.52 3.20
C GLY A 357 2.60 -10.81 3.23
N LEU A 358 2.19 -11.84 2.48
CA LEU A 358 0.83 -12.35 2.45
C LEU A 358 0.50 -13.22 3.67
N GLY A 359 1.47 -13.47 4.55
CA GLY A 359 1.28 -14.18 5.79
C GLY A 359 0.93 -13.21 6.92
N GLN A 360 -0.34 -12.87 7.07
CA GLN A 360 -0.86 -11.96 8.10
C GLN A 360 -2.05 -12.61 8.83
N CYS A 361 -2.33 -12.15 10.04
CA CYS A 361 -3.52 -12.56 10.79
C CYS A 361 -4.51 -11.41 10.78
N LEU A 362 -5.31 -11.32 9.73
CA LEU A 362 -6.31 -10.27 9.65
C LEU A 362 -7.44 -10.58 10.61
N TYR A 363 -7.84 -9.58 11.40
CA TYR A 363 -8.97 -9.72 12.32
C TYR A 363 -10.24 -10.23 11.62
N ALA A 364 -10.57 -9.61 10.48
CA ALA A 364 -11.77 -9.90 9.69
C ALA A 364 -11.53 -10.98 8.63
N GLN A 365 -10.47 -11.79 8.74
CA GLN A 365 -10.27 -12.90 7.81
C GLN A 365 -11.50 -13.81 7.82
N ASP A 366 -11.98 -14.12 6.61
CA ASP A 366 -13.20 -14.88 6.32
C ASP A 366 -14.53 -14.18 6.69
N GLU A 367 -14.48 -12.88 7.05
CA GLU A 367 -15.67 -12.06 7.32
C GLU A 367 -15.97 -11.11 6.14
N PRO A 368 -17.24 -10.71 5.87
CA PRO A 368 -17.59 -9.82 4.75
C PRO A 368 -16.84 -8.47 4.74
N GLY A 369 -16.39 -8.01 5.92
CA GLY A 369 -15.64 -6.77 6.10
C GLY A 369 -14.12 -6.89 5.89
N CYS A 370 -13.61 -8.01 5.38
CA CYS A 370 -12.17 -8.20 5.18
C CYS A 370 -11.61 -7.30 4.06
N LEU A 371 -12.33 -7.24 2.93
CA LEU A 371 -11.87 -6.53 1.74
C LEU A 371 -11.89 -5.02 1.95
N ALA A 372 -10.78 -4.37 1.67
CA ALA A 372 -10.67 -2.93 1.58
C ALA A 372 -10.82 -2.52 0.11
N THR A 373 -12.01 -2.06 -0.27
CA THR A 373 -12.30 -1.57 -1.62
C THR A 373 -12.65 -0.09 -1.57
N PRO A 374 -11.83 0.80 -2.17
CA PRO A 374 -12.11 2.22 -2.15
C PRO A 374 -13.26 2.51 -3.11
N SER A 375 -14.16 3.40 -2.74
CA SER A 375 -15.30 3.80 -3.59
C SER A 375 -14.89 4.48 -4.90
N ARG A 376 -13.64 4.98 -4.96
CA ARG A 376 -13.00 5.54 -6.15
C ARG A 376 -11.49 5.36 -6.08
N GLY A 377 -10.83 5.38 -7.24
CA GLY A 377 -9.37 5.44 -7.29
C GLY A 377 -8.79 6.72 -6.67
N PHE A 378 -7.52 6.64 -6.25
CA PHE A 378 -6.76 7.80 -5.83
C PHE A 378 -6.47 8.70 -7.03
N ILE A 379 -6.56 10.02 -6.82
CA ILE A 379 -6.30 11.00 -7.87
C ILE A 379 -4.89 11.54 -7.65
N PHE A 380 -3.98 11.22 -8.58
CA PHE A 380 -2.66 11.85 -8.62
C PHE A 380 -2.72 13.14 -9.45
N LYS A 381 -2.22 14.23 -8.88
CA LYS A 381 -2.02 15.52 -9.57
C LYS A 381 -0.56 15.90 -9.45
N THR A 382 -0.01 16.53 -10.48
CA THR A 382 1.36 17.02 -10.53
C THR A 382 1.39 18.54 -10.43
N GLY A 383 2.59 19.12 -10.31
CA GLY A 383 2.79 20.57 -10.26
C GLY A 383 3.19 21.10 -8.88
N ARG A 384 3.46 20.23 -7.91
CA ARG A 384 4.02 20.67 -6.62
C ARG A 384 5.38 21.31 -6.83
N LYS A 385 5.68 22.28 -5.99
CA LYS A 385 6.96 23.00 -6.00
C LYS A 385 7.81 22.43 -4.89
N ASP A 386 9.05 22.08 -5.20
CA ASP A 386 10.03 21.79 -4.16
C ASP A 386 10.36 23.08 -3.40
N CYS A 387 10.69 22.98 -2.12
CA CYS A 387 11.23 24.09 -1.36
C CYS A 387 12.51 24.63 -2.00
N VAL A 388 12.77 25.93 -1.83
CA VAL A 388 14.08 26.50 -2.19
C VAL A 388 15.02 26.26 -1.02
N MET A 389 15.95 25.32 -1.18
CA MET A 389 16.78 24.86 -0.07
C MET A 389 17.81 25.88 0.37
N ASP A 390 18.06 25.88 1.68
CA ASP A 390 19.16 26.57 2.36
C ASP A 390 20.27 25.60 2.82
N LEU A 391 20.03 24.29 2.73
CA LEU A 391 20.97 23.25 3.15
C LEU A 391 21.30 22.25 2.03
N SER A 392 22.43 21.54 2.20
CA SER A 392 22.85 20.44 1.34
C SER A 392 22.78 19.10 2.09
N PRO A 393 22.28 18.01 1.46
CA PRO A 393 21.69 17.95 0.12
C PRO A 393 20.32 18.64 0.00
N SER A 394 19.86 18.80 -1.24
CA SER A 394 18.70 19.59 -1.68
C SER A 394 17.32 19.11 -1.22
N TYR A 395 17.23 18.19 -0.27
CA TYR A 395 15.96 17.76 0.36
C TYR A 395 15.91 18.16 1.85
N LYS A 396 16.91 18.90 2.31
CA LYS A 396 17.02 19.37 3.70
C LYS A 396 16.68 20.85 3.76
N THR A 397 16.04 21.25 4.86
CA THR A 397 15.92 22.66 5.21
C THR A 397 16.23 22.90 6.69
N SER A 398 16.68 24.11 7.04
CA SER A 398 16.78 24.55 8.43
C SER A 398 15.47 25.14 8.97
N LYS A 399 14.50 25.46 8.09
CA LYS A 399 13.20 26.01 8.48
C LYS A 399 12.49 25.06 9.44
N ARG A 400 12.10 25.57 10.61
CA ARG A 400 11.41 24.78 11.64
C ARG A 400 9.99 24.45 11.19
N GLU A 401 9.62 23.18 11.26
CA GLU A 401 8.26 22.67 11.02
C GLU A 401 7.43 22.73 12.31
N LYS A 402 6.12 22.98 12.16
CA LYS A 402 5.16 22.95 13.28
C LYS A 402 4.74 21.52 13.59
N HIS A 403 5.49 20.86 14.48
CA HIS A 403 5.16 19.50 14.94
C HIS A 403 4.15 19.50 16.09
N PRO A 404 3.21 18.53 16.13
CA PRO A 404 2.31 18.37 17.25
C PRO A 404 3.01 17.68 18.43
N SER A 405 2.43 17.80 19.62
CA SER A 405 2.81 16.97 20.76
C SER A 405 2.14 15.60 20.65
N VAL A 406 2.92 14.53 20.87
CA VAL A 406 2.42 13.14 20.92
C VAL A 406 1.46 12.87 22.09
N HIS A 407 1.31 13.82 23.00
CA HIS A 407 0.43 13.75 24.16
C HIS A 407 -0.81 14.66 24.05
N MET A 408 -1.09 15.23 22.88
CA MET A 408 -2.32 16.00 22.64
C MET A 408 -3.59 15.16 22.89
N ASN A 409 -4.65 15.81 23.35
CA ASN A 409 -6.00 15.26 23.45
C ASN A 409 -6.80 15.52 22.16
N GLY A 410 -8.01 14.97 22.06
CA GLY A 410 -8.87 15.11 20.87
C GLY A 410 -9.07 16.55 20.37
N PRO A 411 -9.48 17.50 21.22
CA PRO A 411 -9.60 18.90 20.83
C PRO A 411 -8.30 19.50 20.28
N ALA A 412 -7.15 19.23 20.90
CA ALA A 412 -5.87 19.73 20.42
C ALA A 412 -5.45 19.08 19.08
N VAL A 413 -5.71 17.78 18.88
CA VAL A 413 -5.45 17.10 17.61
C VAL A 413 -6.30 17.70 16.48
N THR A 414 -7.60 17.87 16.70
CA THR A 414 -8.49 18.43 15.67
C THR A 414 -8.16 19.89 15.34
N GLN A 415 -7.79 20.68 16.35
CA GLN A 415 -7.31 22.05 16.14
C GLN A 415 -6.01 22.06 15.32
N PHE A 416 -5.01 21.25 15.70
CA PHE A 416 -3.75 21.14 14.96
C PHE A 416 -3.99 20.75 13.49
N MET A 417 -4.84 19.75 13.25
CA MET A 417 -5.16 19.29 11.90
C MET A 417 -5.86 20.36 11.06
N LYS A 418 -6.72 21.17 11.69
CA LYS A 418 -7.36 22.32 11.05
C LYS A 418 -6.33 23.40 10.68
N GLU A 419 -5.41 23.73 11.56
CA GLU A 419 -4.42 24.79 11.34
C GLU A 419 -3.37 24.40 10.29
N GLN A 420 -2.86 23.16 10.38
CA GLN A 420 -1.81 22.68 9.47
C GLN A 420 -2.35 22.26 8.12
N PHE A 421 -3.47 21.54 8.07
CA PHE A 421 -3.95 20.90 6.83
C PHE A 421 -5.34 21.38 6.37
N ASN A 422 -6.00 22.24 7.15
CA ASN A 422 -7.38 22.67 6.91
C ASN A 422 -8.41 21.52 6.92
N PHE A 423 -8.10 20.41 7.59
CA PHE A 423 -9.01 19.28 7.71
C PHE A 423 -10.20 19.61 8.63
N THR A 424 -11.37 19.10 8.24
CA THR A 424 -12.54 18.94 9.12
C THR A 424 -12.31 17.81 10.11
N GLY A 425 -13.11 17.74 11.19
CA GLY A 425 -13.02 16.61 12.12
C GLY A 425 -13.20 15.24 11.45
N ARG A 426 -14.06 15.14 10.43
CA ARG A 426 -14.23 13.90 9.64
C ARG A 426 -12.96 13.54 8.87
N GLU A 427 -12.31 14.52 8.23
CA GLU A 427 -11.06 14.30 7.51
C GLU A 427 -9.90 13.99 8.46
N THR A 428 -9.88 14.61 9.66
CA THR A 428 -8.96 14.27 10.74
C THR A 428 -9.10 12.82 11.18
N VAL A 429 -10.33 12.36 11.46
CA VAL A 429 -10.55 10.95 11.81
C VAL A 429 -10.09 10.06 10.68
N ALA A 430 -10.47 10.35 9.42
CA ALA A 430 -10.09 9.55 8.26
C ALA A 430 -8.58 9.45 8.03
N ILE A 431 -7.83 10.56 8.16
CA ILE A 431 -6.37 10.55 7.93
C ILE A 431 -5.64 9.78 9.04
N MET A 432 -6.14 9.79 10.28
CA MET A 432 -5.59 9.01 11.38
C MET A 432 -5.67 7.50 11.12
N GLY A 433 -6.58 7.06 10.25
CA GLY A 433 -6.67 5.67 9.78
C GLY A 433 -5.40 5.17 9.09
N ALA A 434 -4.49 6.05 8.67
CA ALA A 434 -3.15 5.67 8.20
C ALA A 434 -2.38 4.81 9.22
N HIS A 435 -2.66 4.95 10.52
CA HIS A 435 -2.09 4.13 11.59
C HIS A 435 -2.46 2.63 11.51
N THR A 436 -3.37 2.23 10.61
CA THR A 436 -3.56 0.81 10.27
C THR A 436 -2.32 0.18 9.62
N ILE A 437 -1.42 1.00 9.06
CA ILE A 437 -0.18 0.57 8.40
C ILE A 437 1.03 0.95 9.26
N GLY A 438 1.87 -0.03 9.55
CA GLY A 438 3.17 0.14 10.18
C GLY A 438 3.16 -0.03 11.70
N MET A 439 4.17 0.53 12.35
CA MET A 439 4.43 0.36 13.79
C MET A 439 5.34 1.44 14.35
N TYR A 440 5.38 1.51 15.69
CA TYR A 440 6.36 2.29 16.42
C TYR A 440 7.76 1.67 16.37
N HIS A 441 8.78 2.51 16.55
CA HIS A 441 10.16 2.08 16.70
C HIS A 441 10.71 2.55 18.06
N PRO A 442 10.88 1.66 19.05
CA PRO A 442 11.30 2.04 20.40
C PRO A 442 12.63 2.80 20.45
N LYS A 443 13.58 2.41 19.59
CA LYS A 443 14.90 3.05 19.50
C LYS A 443 14.86 4.49 18.96
N MET A 444 13.80 4.83 18.23
CA MET A 444 13.64 6.13 17.56
C MET A 444 12.68 7.05 18.31
N THR A 445 11.61 6.49 18.87
CA THR A 445 10.47 7.25 19.43
C THR A 445 10.16 6.92 20.89
N GLY A 446 10.73 5.85 21.46
CA GLY A 446 10.43 5.38 22.81
C GLY A 446 9.13 4.57 22.93
N PHE A 447 8.20 4.72 21.98
CA PHE A 447 6.96 3.95 21.91
C PHE A 447 7.21 2.50 21.49
N LYS A 448 6.39 1.59 22.03
CA LYS A 448 6.49 0.13 21.85
C LYS A 448 5.20 -0.42 21.26
N TYR A 449 5.33 -1.61 20.66
CA TYR A 449 4.24 -2.40 20.09
C TYR A 449 3.64 -1.77 18.82
N VAL A 450 2.37 -2.04 18.49
CA VAL A 450 1.79 -1.78 17.16
C VAL A 450 0.32 -1.37 17.26
N TRP A 451 -0.25 -0.71 16.24
CA TRP A 451 -1.68 -0.41 16.20
C TRP A 451 -2.54 -1.62 15.81
N THR A 452 -2.05 -2.42 14.85
CA THR A 452 -2.76 -3.55 14.20
C THR A 452 -1.89 -4.81 14.20
N PRO A 453 -1.84 -5.56 15.31
CA PRO A 453 -0.89 -6.65 15.47
C PRO A 453 -1.13 -7.78 14.49
N ARG A 454 -0.05 -8.23 13.84
CA ARG A 454 -0.08 -9.23 12.75
C ARG A 454 -0.77 -8.76 11.47
N SER A 455 -1.20 -7.50 11.41
CA SER A 455 -1.84 -6.85 10.26
C SER A 455 -1.14 -5.53 9.89
N GLU A 456 0.12 -5.35 10.32
CA GLU A 456 0.85 -4.06 10.19
C GLU A 456 1.14 -3.66 8.73
N TRP A 457 0.88 -4.54 7.76
CA TRP A 457 1.13 -4.32 6.33
C TRP A 457 -0.17 -4.29 5.50
N SER A 458 -1.31 -4.19 6.17
CA SER A 458 -2.62 -4.27 5.56
C SER A 458 -3.40 -2.99 5.78
N PHE A 459 -3.90 -2.41 4.69
CA PHE A 459 -4.86 -1.32 4.78
C PHE A 459 -6.25 -1.92 5.04
N ASN A 460 -6.75 -1.78 6.27
CA ASN A 460 -8.06 -2.27 6.68
C ASN A 460 -8.63 -1.43 7.84
N ASN A 461 -9.75 -1.89 8.41
CA ASN A 461 -10.47 -1.15 9.45
C ASN A 461 -10.05 -1.54 10.89
N GLU A 462 -8.99 -2.34 11.07
CA GLU A 462 -8.64 -2.89 12.38
C GLU A 462 -8.23 -1.81 13.38
N TYR A 463 -7.54 -0.75 12.93
CA TYR A 463 -7.19 0.41 13.77
C TYR A 463 -8.40 0.99 14.51
N TYR A 464 -9.48 1.31 13.79
CA TYR A 464 -10.68 1.86 14.40
C TYR A 464 -11.43 0.83 15.24
N ARG A 465 -11.48 -0.44 14.80
CA ARG A 465 -12.11 -1.50 15.60
C ARG A 465 -11.44 -1.67 16.96
N ASN A 466 -10.12 -1.53 17.02
CA ASN A 466 -9.37 -1.58 18.27
C ASN A 466 -9.63 -0.36 19.17
N MET A 467 -10.04 0.77 18.59
CA MET A 467 -10.29 2.02 19.30
C MET A 467 -11.67 2.03 19.97
N VAL A 468 -12.67 1.42 19.33
CA VAL A 468 -14.01 1.29 19.92
C VAL A 468 -13.89 0.51 21.22
N LEU A 469 -14.27 1.14 22.34
CA LEU A 469 -14.20 0.58 23.70
C LEU A 469 -15.20 -0.56 23.96
N ASP A 470 -15.80 -1.13 22.91
CA ASP A 470 -16.72 -2.25 23.05
C ASP A 470 -15.96 -3.49 23.49
N SER A 471 -16.44 -4.13 24.55
CA SER A 471 -16.05 -5.51 24.83
C SER A 471 -16.33 -6.35 23.59
N ARG A 472 -15.48 -7.34 23.32
CA ARG A 472 -15.65 -8.25 22.17
C ARG A 472 -15.42 -7.59 20.80
N ALA A 473 -14.72 -6.45 20.74
CA ALA A 473 -14.40 -5.74 19.49
C ALA A 473 -13.31 -6.42 18.64
N SER A 474 -12.33 -7.10 19.25
CA SER A 474 -11.18 -7.68 18.54
C SER A 474 -10.87 -9.16 18.91
N TRP A 475 -9.82 -9.73 18.34
CA TRP A 475 -9.29 -11.06 18.64
C TRP A 475 -7.85 -10.97 19.16
N VAL A 476 -7.43 -11.90 20.01
CA VAL A 476 -6.03 -12.02 20.41
C VAL A 476 -5.30 -12.97 19.47
N PHE A 477 -4.17 -12.52 18.91
CA PHE A 477 -3.26 -13.35 18.10
C PHE A 477 -1.90 -13.50 18.79
N ASN A 478 -1.66 -14.66 19.39
CA ASN A 478 -0.43 -14.90 20.16
C ASN A 478 0.73 -15.39 19.27
N ASN A 479 0.43 -16.11 18.19
CA ASN A 479 1.44 -16.78 17.36
C ASN A 479 1.23 -16.50 15.85
N GLY A 480 2.05 -17.13 15.00
CA GLY A 480 1.94 -17.01 13.53
C GLY A 480 0.92 -17.96 12.90
N GLU A 481 0.19 -18.75 13.68
CA GLU A 481 -0.83 -19.71 13.20
C GLU A 481 -2.20 -19.06 13.00
N CYS A 482 -2.32 -17.76 13.32
CA CYS A 482 -3.53 -16.97 13.27
C CYS A 482 -4.71 -17.62 13.99
N GLU A 483 -4.43 -18.28 15.11
CA GLU A 483 -5.50 -18.71 16.01
C GLU A 483 -6.16 -17.46 16.61
N LYS A 484 -7.46 -17.30 16.35
CA LYS A 484 -8.32 -16.35 17.05
C LYS A 484 -8.47 -16.83 18.49
N ILE A 485 -7.81 -16.15 19.43
CA ILE A 485 -7.89 -16.47 20.86
C ILE A 485 -8.97 -15.58 21.48
N GLY A 486 -9.95 -16.25 22.08
CA GLY A 486 -11.09 -15.66 22.76
C GLY A 486 -11.15 -16.05 24.23
N ASP A 487 -12.35 -16.18 24.75
CA ASP A 487 -12.64 -16.79 26.05
C ASP A 487 -12.54 -18.34 25.98
N ALA A 488 -12.85 -19.04 27.07
CA ALA A 488 -12.80 -20.50 27.15
C ALA A 488 -13.77 -21.21 26.20
N TYR A 489 -14.85 -20.54 25.77
CA TYR A 489 -15.85 -21.06 24.83
C TYR A 489 -15.60 -20.63 23.38
N GLY A 490 -14.55 -19.82 23.13
CA GLY A 490 -14.20 -19.34 21.80
C GLY A 490 -14.93 -18.06 21.40
N GLU A 491 -15.61 -17.40 22.33
CA GLU A 491 -16.21 -16.09 22.13
C GLU A 491 -15.14 -15.00 22.14
N ARG A 492 -15.41 -13.86 21.48
CA ARG A 492 -14.47 -12.74 21.46
C ARG A 492 -14.19 -12.25 22.89
N PRO A 493 -12.93 -11.94 23.23
CA PRO A 493 -12.54 -11.59 24.58
C PRO A 493 -13.05 -10.21 24.98
N HIS A 494 -13.18 -9.99 26.28
CA HIS A 494 -13.34 -8.64 26.81
C HIS A 494 -12.04 -7.86 26.64
N GLU A 495 -12.13 -6.57 26.36
CA GLU A 495 -10.96 -5.73 26.11
C GLU A 495 -11.05 -4.47 26.96
N ARG A 496 -9.90 -4.00 27.45
CA ARG A 496 -9.78 -2.68 28.07
C ARG A 496 -8.44 -2.05 27.74
N TRP A 497 -8.40 -0.73 27.77
CA TRP A 497 -7.18 0.04 27.56
C TRP A 497 -6.60 0.48 28.90
N VAL A 498 -5.30 0.26 29.10
CA VAL A 498 -4.58 0.70 30.30
C VAL A 498 -3.40 1.59 29.91
N LEU A 499 -3.16 2.62 30.72
CA LEU A 499 -2.02 3.51 30.55
C LEU A 499 -0.73 2.82 30.98
N LYS A 500 0.32 3.02 30.20
CA LYS A 500 1.64 2.49 30.48
C LYS A 500 2.72 3.54 30.22
N ALA A 501 3.51 3.81 31.26
CA ALA A 501 4.78 4.52 31.16
C ALA A 501 5.86 3.58 30.58
N ASN A 502 6.57 4.02 29.54
CA ASN A 502 7.63 3.19 28.93
C ASN A 502 8.95 3.18 29.67
N LEU A 503 9.14 4.10 30.62
CA LEU A 503 10.31 4.23 31.49
C LEU A 503 11.62 4.26 30.67
N ILE A 504 11.66 5.09 29.62
CA ILE A 504 12.80 5.16 28.70
C ILE A 504 13.66 6.41 28.85
N ASP A 505 13.13 7.45 29.52
CA ASP A 505 13.82 8.71 29.79
C ASP A 505 13.59 9.16 31.25
N THR A 506 14.27 10.24 31.65
CA THR A 506 14.21 10.82 33.00
C THR A 506 12.79 11.24 33.42
N SER A 507 11.87 11.45 32.48
CA SER A 507 10.46 11.76 32.74
C SER A 507 9.59 10.53 32.92
N SER A 508 10.17 9.32 32.88
CA SER A 508 9.46 8.03 32.86
C SER A 508 8.61 7.83 31.58
N GLY A 509 8.76 8.70 30.59
CA GLY A 509 8.01 8.68 29.34
C GLY A 509 8.52 7.67 28.30
N PRO A 510 7.99 7.73 27.07
CA PRO A 510 6.68 8.32 26.79
C PRO A 510 5.54 7.43 27.32
N ILE A 511 4.40 8.05 27.63
CA ILE A 511 3.17 7.35 28.04
C ILE A 511 2.40 6.90 26.80
N GLN A 512 1.94 5.64 26.80
CA GLN A 512 1.07 5.09 25.77
C GLN A 512 -0.04 4.24 26.38
N TRP A 513 -1.13 4.07 25.63
CA TRP A 513 -2.18 3.11 25.96
C TRP A 513 -1.79 1.73 25.42
N ILE A 514 -2.04 0.69 26.20
CA ILE A 514 -1.95 -0.69 25.76
C ILE A 514 -3.30 -1.38 25.97
N LYS A 515 -3.69 -2.22 25.01
CA LYS A 515 -4.90 -3.03 25.15
C LYS A 515 -4.57 -4.28 25.94
N VAL A 516 -5.42 -4.64 26.89
CA VAL A 516 -5.38 -5.94 27.55
C VAL A 516 -6.69 -6.65 27.28
N SER A 517 -6.61 -7.97 27.07
CA SER A 517 -7.76 -8.79 26.72
C SER A 517 -7.96 -9.88 27.76
N HIS A 518 -9.20 -10.10 28.19
CA HIS A 518 -9.58 -11.22 29.06
C HIS A 518 -9.83 -12.45 28.19
N ALA A 519 -8.89 -13.39 28.21
CA ALA A 519 -8.88 -14.49 27.25
C ALA A 519 -8.34 -15.79 27.86
N ARG A 520 -8.54 -16.91 27.17
CA ARG A 520 -7.94 -18.23 27.49
C ARG A 520 -6.48 -18.39 27.03
N PRO A 521 -5.69 -19.35 27.53
CA PRO A 521 -4.37 -19.65 26.99
C PRO A 521 -4.40 -20.09 25.52
N ASP A 522 -3.26 -19.98 24.87
CA ASP A 522 -3.01 -20.47 23.50
C ASP A 522 -2.61 -21.95 23.56
N CYS A 523 -3.61 -22.83 23.52
CA CYS A 523 -3.37 -24.26 23.71
C CYS A 523 -2.83 -24.98 22.46
N LYS A 524 -2.86 -24.36 21.27
CA LYS A 524 -2.33 -24.97 20.04
C LYS A 524 -0.82 -24.79 19.90
N SER A 525 -0.28 -23.64 20.32
CA SER A 525 1.17 -23.38 20.25
C SER A 525 2.02 -23.99 21.37
N ALA A 526 1.42 -24.80 22.25
CA ALA A 526 2.13 -25.54 23.31
C ALA A 526 3.06 -26.65 22.78
N SER A 527 3.17 -26.80 21.45
CA SER A 527 3.84 -27.93 20.79
C SER A 527 5.37 -27.82 20.66
N GLY A 528 6.01 -26.70 21.01
CA GLY A 528 7.46 -26.52 20.74
C GLY A 528 8.31 -26.02 21.91
N GLU A 529 8.11 -24.78 22.36
CA GLU A 529 9.04 -24.11 23.28
C GLU A 529 8.37 -23.59 24.57
N ARG A 530 7.05 -23.73 24.67
CA ARG A 530 6.22 -23.24 25.78
C ARG A 530 5.74 -24.32 26.75
N ARG A 531 6.26 -25.55 26.69
CA ARG A 531 6.00 -26.57 27.73
C ARG A 531 6.61 -26.25 29.11
N PHE A 532 7.38 -25.16 29.20
CA PHE A 532 7.95 -24.65 30.45
C PHE A 532 6.97 -23.79 31.28
N TRP A 533 5.74 -23.57 30.83
CA TRP A 533 4.71 -22.96 31.67
C TRP A 533 4.23 -23.97 32.73
N SER A 534 3.88 -23.45 33.91
CA SER A 534 3.52 -24.22 35.11
C SER A 534 2.43 -25.27 34.86
N ASP A 535 2.33 -26.27 35.74
CA ASP A 535 1.26 -27.28 35.74
C ASP A 535 -0.14 -26.69 35.54
N ALA A 536 -0.36 -25.45 36.03
CA ALA A 536 -1.58 -24.69 35.83
C ALA A 536 -1.91 -24.43 34.34
N TYR A 537 -0.93 -24.12 33.49
CA TYR A 537 -1.14 -23.94 32.05
C TYR A 537 -1.62 -25.22 31.38
N THR A 538 -0.95 -26.34 31.69
CA THR A 538 -1.32 -27.67 31.18
C THR A 538 -2.72 -28.05 31.65
N ALA A 539 -3.08 -27.76 32.89
CA ALA A 539 -4.42 -28.00 33.42
C ALA A 539 -5.50 -27.19 32.69
N CYS A 540 -5.22 -25.95 32.30
CA CYS A 540 -6.16 -25.14 31.52
C CYS A 540 -6.37 -25.64 30.09
N CYS A 541 -5.31 -26.19 29.48
CA CYS A 541 -5.33 -26.73 28.12
C CYS A 541 -5.69 -28.22 28.03
N ALA A 542 -5.87 -28.91 29.16
CA ALA A 542 -6.33 -30.29 29.17
C ALA A 542 -7.74 -30.39 28.57
N PRO A 543 -8.13 -31.52 27.95
CA PRO A 543 -9.47 -31.72 27.43
C PRO A 543 -10.49 -31.38 28.52
N ALA A 544 -11.22 -30.28 28.31
CA ALA A 544 -12.20 -29.82 29.25
C ALA A 544 -13.29 -30.91 29.32
N GLY A 545 -13.55 -31.46 30.51
CA GLY A 545 -14.74 -32.30 30.75
C GLY A 545 -16.07 -31.52 30.61
N PHE A 546 -16.00 -30.32 30.04
CA PHE A 546 -17.08 -29.40 29.77
C PHE A 546 -17.37 -29.52 28.27
N ALA A 547 -18.56 -30.03 27.93
CA ALA A 547 -18.99 -30.09 26.54
C ALA A 547 -18.87 -28.70 25.89
N SER A 548 -18.37 -28.64 24.66
CA SER A 548 -18.13 -27.45 23.81
C SER A 548 -17.02 -26.46 24.21
N ALA A 549 -16.44 -26.54 25.41
CA ALA A 549 -15.36 -25.63 25.81
C ALA A 549 -14.02 -25.93 25.10
N VAL A 550 -13.32 -24.88 24.64
CA VAL A 550 -12.00 -24.99 24.00
C VAL A 550 -10.90 -25.19 25.07
N THR A 551 -11.07 -24.56 26.23
CA THR A 551 -10.22 -24.72 27.41
C THR A 551 -11.07 -24.82 28.65
N LYS A 552 -10.47 -25.17 29.79
CA LYS A 552 -11.18 -25.12 31.07
C LYS A 552 -11.70 -23.70 31.33
N PRO A 553 -13.02 -23.49 31.50
CA PRO A 553 -13.58 -22.21 31.91
C PRO A 553 -13.33 -21.99 33.40
N ASP A 554 -13.09 -20.74 33.80
CA ASP A 554 -12.93 -20.42 35.23
C ASP A 554 -14.25 -20.54 35.98
N GLY A 555 -14.15 -20.89 37.26
CA GLY A 555 -15.31 -21.26 38.09
C GLY A 555 -16.11 -22.49 37.61
N GLY A 556 -15.75 -23.10 36.47
CA GLY A 556 -16.62 -24.08 35.80
C GLY A 556 -17.89 -23.45 35.22
N ARG A 557 -17.86 -22.14 34.91
CA ARG A 557 -19.03 -21.39 34.39
C ARG A 557 -19.64 -22.06 33.15
N PRO A 558 -20.98 -22.04 32.94
CA PRO A 558 -21.63 -22.62 31.77
C PRO A 558 -21.34 -21.89 30.44
N GLN A 559 -21.61 -22.55 29.30
CA GLN A 559 -21.56 -21.89 27.99
C GLN A 559 -22.61 -20.78 27.89
N GLY A 560 -22.23 -19.64 27.30
CA GLY A 560 -23.12 -18.50 27.08
C GLY A 560 -23.15 -17.50 28.23
N THR A 561 -22.48 -17.79 29.35
CA THR A 561 -22.26 -16.80 30.41
C THR A 561 -21.09 -15.88 30.10
N ASP A 562 -21.05 -14.73 30.77
CA ASP A 562 -19.98 -13.75 30.59
C ASP A 562 -18.70 -14.18 31.31
N SER A 563 -17.55 -14.03 30.66
CA SER A 563 -16.27 -14.48 31.20
C SER A 563 -15.74 -13.61 32.35
N LEU A 564 -16.25 -12.39 32.53
CA LEU A 564 -15.83 -11.51 33.62
C LEU A 564 -16.83 -11.52 34.78
N GLU A 565 -18.12 -11.63 34.50
CA GLU A 565 -19.14 -11.61 35.56
C GLU A 565 -19.12 -12.90 36.41
N GLU A 566 -18.74 -14.03 35.79
CA GLU A 566 -18.70 -15.35 36.44
C GLU A 566 -17.31 -15.74 36.95
N ASP A 567 -16.31 -14.87 36.81
CA ASP A 567 -14.93 -15.12 37.23
C ASP A 567 -14.71 -14.59 38.66
N ASP A 568 -14.30 -15.47 39.56
CA ASP A 568 -14.01 -15.13 40.95
C ASP A 568 -12.67 -14.38 41.12
N ASP A 569 -11.78 -14.42 40.11
CA ASP A 569 -10.54 -13.66 40.04
C ASP A 569 -10.08 -13.41 38.59
N GLU A 570 -10.50 -12.28 38.00
CA GLU A 570 -10.18 -11.84 36.62
C GLU A 570 -8.66 -11.73 36.28
N PHE A 571 -7.79 -11.87 37.28
CA PHE A 571 -6.33 -11.82 37.12
C PHE A 571 -5.65 -13.18 37.24
N ARG A 572 -6.37 -14.22 37.67
CA ARG A 572 -5.85 -15.58 37.87
C ARG A 572 -6.58 -16.57 36.97
N GLY A 573 -6.62 -17.85 37.33
CA GLY A 573 -7.29 -18.84 36.49
C GLY A 573 -6.72 -19.07 35.09
N CYS A 574 -7.56 -19.69 34.28
CA CYS A 574 -7.34 -20.04 32.88
C CYS A 574 -7.69 -18.87 31.95
N GLU A 575 -8.76 -18.15 32.24
CA GLU A 575 -9.18 -16.91 31.61
C GLU A 575 -8.64 -15.75 32.43
N LYS A 576 -7.90 -14.83 31.80
CA LYS A 576 -7.37 -13.66 32.51
C LYS A 576 -7.00 -12.52 31.60
N TRP A 577 -6.95 -11.34 32.19
CA TRP A 577 -6.36 -10.16 31.57
C TRP A 577 -4.91 -10.43 31.16
N LYS A 578 -4.65 -10.38 29.86
CA LYS A 578 -3.33 -10.61 29.30
C LYS A 578 -2.94 -9.56 28.28
N PHE A 579 -1.63 -9.42 28.15
CA PHE A 579 -0.95 -8.51 27.24
C PHE A 579 0.16 -9.28 26.52
N MET A 580 0.13 -9.26 25.19
CA MET A 580 1.07 -9.95 24.31
C MET A 580 2.37 -9.15 24.14
N ARG A 581 3.34 -9.41 25.02
CA ARG A 581 4.64 -8.73 24.98
C ARG A 581 5.29 -8.82 23.58
N GLY A 582 5.52 -7.66 22.98
CA GLY A 582 6.35 -7.48 21.79
C GLY A 582 5.58 -7.10 20.53
N ARG A 583 4.29 -7.46 20.42
CA ARG A 583 3.42 -7.11 19.27
C ARG A 583 1.95 -7.06 19.67
N ASP A 584 1.62 -6.45 20.81
CA ASP A 584 0.21 -6.19 21.13
C ASP A 584 -0.20 -4.79 20.66
N HIS A 585 -1.48 -4.51 20.80
CA HIS A 585 -2.09 -3.23 20.51
C HIS A 585 -1.54 -2.12 21.41
N ALA A 586 -1.17 -1.01 20.79
CA ALA A 586 -0.80 0.22 21.46
C ALA A 586 -1.36 1.44 20.72
N MET A 587 -1.75 2.45 21.50
CA MET A 587 -2.28 3.72 21.02
C MET A 587 -1.58 4.87 21.72
N LEU A 588 -1.41 5.98 21.01
CA LEU A 588 -0.99 7.25 21.58
C LEU A 588 -2.18 7.95 22.25
N ASN A 589 -1.93 8.96 23.08
CA ASN A 589 -3.00 9.83 23.56
C ASN A 589 -3.74 10.53 22.42
N THR A 590 -3.04 10.80 21.32
CA THR A 590 -3.64 11.37 20.10
C THR A 590 -4.57 10.40 19.39
N ASP A 591 -4.36 9.09 19.53
CA ASP A 591 -5.26 8.06 19.00
C ASP A 591 -6.47 7.90 19.92
N ALA A 592 -6.23 7.69 21.23
CA ALA A 592 -7.29 7.44 22.21
C ALA A 592 -8.15 8.68 22.52
N GLY A 593 -7.69 9.86 22.13
CA GLY A 593 -8.43 11.11 22.27
C GLY A 593 -9.36 11.42 21.10
N LEU A 594 -9.28 10.69 19.98
CA LEU A 594 -10.25 10.74 18.89
C LEU A 594 -11.60 10.18 19.34
#